data_AF-A0A5C7P497-F1
#
_entry.id   AF-A0A5C7P497-F1
#
_cell.length_a   1.000
_cell.length_b   1.000
_cell.length_c   1.000
_cell.angle_alpha   90.00
_cell.angle_beta   90.00
_cell.angle_gamma   90.00
#
_symmetry.space_group_name_H-M   'P 1'
#
loop_
_entity.id
_entity.type
_entity.pdbx_description
1 polymer ?
#
loop_
_entity_poly.entity_id
_entity_poly.type
_entity_poly.pdbx_seq_one_letter_code
_entity_poly.pdbx_strand_id
1 'polypeptide(L)'
;MSETQATETKAVAKSKVEYEKITMTDGREVQFAGKRKMTKDVVVDEANGTVNVRFDFRNGQTLSIGSADLSRALNLQALGHGLSQKCGDNAAGVDEIDDMVIAVEDVIKQLKGGDWSAAREAGDSTAGASVVIKAIAEVTGKSIDFVKEFLQKKLDAAKAAGQKLSRQDLYASFRRPDTPTGQVIKRLEEEKLAKASKVDTSSLLAEIGG
;
A
#
# COMPACT_ATOMS: atom_id res chain seq x y z
N MET A 1 28.52 18.05 -36.18
CA MET A 1 27.25 17.33 -35.92
C MET A 1 27.61 15.92 -35.50
N SER A 2 27.66 15.65 -34.20
CA SER A 2 28.01 14.33 -33.67
C SER A 2 26.71 13.68 -33.20
N GLU A 3 26.20 12.73 -33.98
CA GLU A 3 25.01 11.96 -33.63
C GLU A 3 25.35 11.02 -32.48
N THR A 4 24.72 11.26 -31.33
CA THR A 4 24.77 10.35 -30.17
C THR A 4 23.69 9.31 -30.37
N GLN A 5 24.07 8.07 -30.69
CA GLN A 5 23.16 6.93 -30.72
C GLN A 5 22.76 6.57 -29.28
N ALA A 6 21.49 6.83 -28.96
CA ALA A 6 20.83 6.28 -27.77
C ALA A 6 20.67 4.76 -27.97
N THR A 7 21.31 3.98 -27.09
CA THR A 7 21.12 2.54 -27.04
C THR A 7 19.86 2.24 -26.23
N GLU A 8 18.81 1.80 -26.93
CA GLU A 8 17.60 1.28 -26.30
C GLU A 8 17.90 -0.07 -25.62
N THR A 9 17.96 -0.07 -24.29
CA THR A 9 17.93 -1.30 -23.49
C THR A 9 16.56 -1.96 -23.62
N LYS A 10 16.45 -2.99 -24.47
CA LYS A 10 15.31 -3.92 -24.49
C LYS A 10 15.20 -4.62 -23.13
N ALA A 11 14.08 -4.39 -22.44
CA ALA A 11 13.72 -5.14 -21.23
C ALA A 11 13.64 -6.63 -21.55
N VAL A 12 14.44 -7.45 -20.85
CA VAL A 12 14.40 -8.91 -20.95
C VAL A 12 13.04 -9.39 -20.43
N ALA A 13 12.27 -10.04 -21.29
CA ALA A 13 11.00 -10.66 -20.90
C ALA A 13 11.24 -11.64 -19.74
N LYS A 14 10.51 -11.46 -18.63
CA LYS A 14 10.58 -12.38 -17.48
C LYS A 14 10.25 -13.79 -17.96
N SER A 15 11.18 -14.73 -17.77
CA SER A 15 10.97 -16.14 -18.08
C SER A 15 9.71 -16.67 -17.39
N LYS A 16 8.94 -17.51 -18.07
CA LYS A 16 7.73 -18.15 -17.53
C LYS A 16 8.06 -18.85 -16.21
N VAL A 17 7.28 -18.61 -15.16
CA VAL A 17 7.46 -19.26 -13.86
C VAL A 17 7.17 -20.76 -14.02
N GLU A 18 8.20 -21.59 -13.84
CA GLU A 18 8.05 -23.05 -13.80
C GLU A 18 7.36 -23.47 -12.50
N TYR A 19 6.44 -24.43 -12.59
CA TYR A 19 5.75 -25.00 -11.44
C TYR A 19 6.12 -26.47 -11.33
N GLU A 20 6.65 -26.87 -10.18
CA GLU A 20 6.87 -28.27 -9.85
C GLU A 20 5.70 -28.77 -9.00
N LYS A 21 5.15 -29.92 -9.35
CA LYS A 21 4.09 -30.58 -8.59
C LYS A 21 4.72 -31.62 -7.67
N ILE A 22 4.44 -31.54 -6.38
CA ILE A 22 4.90 -32.49 -5.37
C ILE A 22 3.68 -33.15 -4.71
N THR A 23 3.74 -34.46 -4.52
CA THR A 23 2.76 -35.20 -3.72
C THR A 23 3.11 -35.06 -2.24
N MET A 24 2.15 -34.57 -1.46
CA MET A 24 2.28 -34.40 -0.01
C MET A 24 2.09 -35.74 0.72
N THR A 25 2.51 -35.82 1.98
CA THR A 25 2.33 -37.01 2.83
C THR A 25 0.86 -37.39 3.06
N ASP A 26 -0.06 -36.46 2.87
CA ASP A 26 -1.51 -36.68 2.94
C ASP A 26 -2.15 -37.03 1.56
N GLY A 27 -1.31 -37.22 0.52
CA GLY A 27 -1.73 -37.61 -0.82
C GLY A 27 -2.16 -36.45 -1.73
N ARG A 28 -2.26 -35.20 -1.22
CA ARG A 28 -2.54 -34.04 -2.07
C ARG A 28 -1.39 -33.75 -3.03
N GLU A 29 -1.70 -33.18 -4.19
CA GLU A 29 -0.68 -32.64 -5.09
C GLU A 29 -0.63 -31.11 -4.97
N VAL A 30 0.53 -30.55 -4.63
CA VAL A 30 0.71 -29.11 -4.44
C VAL A 30 1.76 -28.59 -5.43
N GLN A 31 1.50 -27.42 -6.01
CA GLN A 31 2.39 -26.78 -6.97
C GLN A 31 3.30 -25.75 -6.29
N PHE A 32 4.62 -25.88 -6.50
CA PHE A 32 5.63 -24.96 -6.04
C PHE A 32 6.16 -24.14 -7.21
N ALA A 33 5.96 -22.82 -7.12
CA ALA A 33 6.41 -21.88 -8.15
C ALA A 33 7.92 -21.59 -8.02
N GLY A 34 8.69 -21.87 -9.08
CA GLY A 34 10.12 -21.60 -9.18
C GLY A 34 10.92 -22.19 -8.03
N LYS A 35 11.64 -21.34 -7.29
CA LYS A 35 12.51 -21.74 -6.17
C LYS A 35 11.81 -21.79 -4.80
N ARG A 36 10.48 -21.61 -4.75
CA ARG A 36 9.74 -21.69 -3.47
C ARG A 36 9.91 -23.08 -2.87
N LYS A 37 10.21 -23.12 -1.56
CA LYS A 37 10.39 -24.35 -0.78
C LYS A 37 9.20 -24.66 0.14
N MET A 38 8.33 -23.68 0.32
CA MET A 38 7.15 -23.74 1.18
C MET A 38 6.04 -22.91 0.55
N THR A 39 4.81 -23.41 0.63
CA THR A 39 3.59 -22.65 0.40
C THR A 39 2.78 -22.62 1.69
N LYS A 40 2.11 -21.49 1.95
CA LYS A 40 1.27 -21.31 3.11
C LYS A 40 -0.15 -20.98 2.65
N ASP A 41 -1.12 -21.52 3.37
CA ASP A 41 -2.54 -21.32 3.08
C ASP A 41 -3.30 -21.15 4.39
N VAL A 42 -4.27 -20.22 4.40
CA VAL A 42 -5.14 -19.98 5.56
C VAL A 42 -6.52 -20.50 5.20
N VAL A 43 -6.91 -21.59 5.85
CA VAL A 43 -8.19 -22.26 5.64
C VAL A 43 -9.13 -21.82 6.76
N VAL A 44 -10.17 -21.08 6.39
CA VAL A 44 -11.23 -20.64 7.32
C VAL A 44 -12.44 -21.55 7.14
N ASP A 45 -12.89 -22.16 8.23
CA ASP A 45 -14.17 -22.86 8.31
C ASP A 45 -15.15 -21.97 9.05
N GLU A 46 -15.93 -21.20 8.29
CA GLU A 46 -16.90 -20.25 8.84
C GLU A 46 -18.03 -20.96 9.59
N ALA A 47 -18.44 -22.15 9.15
CA ALA A 47 -19.54 -22.89 9.75
C ALA A 47 -19.19 -23.33 11.18
N ASN A 48 -17.95 -23.78 11.38
CA ASN A 48 -17.45 -24.18 12.68
C ASN A 48 -16.72 -23.06 13.44
N GLY A 49 -16.53 -21.89 12.82
CA GLY A 49 -15.82 -20.76 13.40
C GLY A 49 -14.35 -21.05 13.72
N THR A 50 -13.71 -21.90 12.92
CA THR A 50 -12.31 -22.31 13.12
C THR A 50 -11.42 -21.86 11.97
N VAL A 51 -10.13 -21.72 12.26
CA VAL A 51 -9.12 -21.40 11.25
C VAL A 51 -7.96 -22.37 11.39
N ASN A 52 -7.38 -22.76 10.25
CA ASN A 52 -6.15 -23.52 10.18
C ASN A 52 -5.16 -22.86 9.23
N VAL A 53 -3.91 -22.74 9.65
CA VAL A 53 -2.81 -22.32 8.77
C VAL A 53 -2.02 -23.56 8.39
N ARG A 54 -2.03 -23.87 7.09
CA ARG A 54 -1.34 -25.02 6.51
C ARG A 54 -0.05 -24.58 5.82
N PHE A 55 1.01 -25.33 6.06
CA PHE A 55 2.32 -25.17 5.45
C PHE A 55 2.67 -26.45 4.69
N ASP A 56 2.74 -26.35 3.37
CA ASP A 56 3.15 -27.44 2.49
C ASP A 56 4.60 -27.18 2.09
N PHE A 57 5.47 -28.17 2.29
CA PHE A 57 6.90 -28.09 2.02
C PHE A 57 7.26 -28.90 0.77
N ARG A 58 8.26 -28.44 0.01
CA ARG A 58 8.67 -29.07 -1.25
C ARG A 58 9.23 -30.49 -1.07
N ASN A 59 9.58 -30.88 0.16
CA ASN A 59 9.94 -32.26 0.50
C ASN A 59 8.73 -33.18 0.73
N GLY A 60 7.51 -32.72 0.45
CA GLY A 60 6.27 -33.47 0.61
C GLY A 60 5.67 -33.40 2.02
N GLN A 61 6.32 -32.76 2.99
CA GLN A 61 5.76 -32.62 4.34
C GLN A 61 4.68 -31.55 4.39
N THR A 62 3.67 -31.80 5.22
CA THR A 62 2.64 -30.84 5.59
C THR A 62 2.67 -30.62 7.09
N LEU A 63 2.74 -29.37 7.52
CA LEU A 63 2.49 -28.99 8.92
C LEU A 63 1.30 -28.04 8.97
N SER A 64 0.51 -28.13 10.03
CA SER A 64 -0.63 -27.26 10.26
C SER A 64 -0.73 -26.82 11.70
N ILE A 65 -1.32 -25.66 11.91
CA ILE A 65 -1.70 -25.17 13.22
C ILE A 65 -3.08 -24.52 13.12
N GLY A 66 -4.01 -24.99 13.95
CA GLY A 66 -5.39 -24.53 13.98
C GLY A 66 -5.73 -23.78 15.26
N SER A 67 -6.84 -23.05 15.22
CA SER A 67 -7.38 -22.38 16.40
C SER A 67 -7.76 -23.36 17.51
N ALA A 68 -8.06 -24.61 17.18
CA ALA A 68 -8.34 -25.68 18.14
C ALA A 68 -7.10 -26.19 18.88
N ASP A 69 -5.90 -26.02 18.30
CA ASP A 69 -4.63 -26.44 18.91
C ASP A 69 -4.12 -25.41 19.95
N LEU A 70 -4.76 -24.25 20.02
CA LEU A 70 -4.30 -23.09 20.76
C LEU A 70 -5.26 -22.69 21.88
N SER A 71 -4.69 -22.17 22.97
CA SER A 71 -5.48 -21.53 24.01
C SER A 71 -6.19 -20.29 23.46
N ARG A 72 -7.30 -19.88 24.11
CA ARG A 72 -8.01 -18.65 23.75
C ARG A 72 -7.11 -17.42 23.74
N ALA A 73 -6.18 -17.32 24.69
CA ALA A 73 -5.23 -16.22 24.79
C ALA A 73 -4.28 -16.18 23.58
N LEU A 74 -3.72 -17.33 23.18
CA LEU A 74 -2.85 -17.42 21.99
C LEU A 74 -3.63 -17.12 20.70
N ASN A 75 -4.88 -17.57 20.60
CA ASN A 75 -5.76 -17.22 19.48
C ASN A 75 -6.00 -15.71 19.38
N LEU A 76 -6.26 -15.02 20.50
CA LEU A 76 -6.40 -13.56 20.52
C LEU A 76 -5.11 -12.84 20.13
N GLN A 77 -3.96 -13.36 20.58
CA GLN A 77 -2.66 -12.83 20.18
C GLN A 77 -2.39 -13.00 18.69
N ALA A 78 -2.71 -14.16 18.12
CA ALA A 78 -2.57 -14.42 16.68
C ALA A 78 -3.49 -13.50 15.85
N LEU A 79 -4.74 -13.30 16.29
CA LEU A 79 -5.66 -12.34 15.67
C LEU A 79 -5.10 -10.91 15.71
N GLY A 80 -4.66 -10.47 16.90
CA GLY A 80 -4.08 -9.14 17.08
C GLY A 80 -2.83 -8.94 16.21
N HIS A 81 -1.98 -9.96 16.10
CA HIS A 81 -0.80 -9.93 15.25
C HIS A 81 -1.17 -9.79 13.77
N GLY A 82 -2.12 -10.59 13.27
CA GLY A 82 -2.57 -10.51 11.88
C GLY A 82 -3.15 -9.13 11.52
N LEU A 83 -3.97 -8.56 12.40
CA LEU A 83 -4.51 -7.20 12.22
C LEU A 83 -3.39 -6.15 12.23
N SER A 84 -2.47 -6.22 13.21
CA SER A 84 -1.35 -5.29 13.30
C SER A 84 -0.44 -5.37 12.08
N GLN A 85 -0.14 -6.57 11.60
CA GLN A 85 0.70 -6.77 10.42
C GLN A 85 0.00 -6.24 9.16
N LYS A 86 -1.28 -6.58 8.95
CA LYS A 86 -2.04 -6.12 7.79
C LYS A 86 -2.10 -4.59 7.70
N CYS A 87 -2.35 -3.91 8.81
CA CYS A 87 -2.35 -2.45 8.86
C CYS A 87 -0.94 -1.87 8.71
N GLY A 88 0.05 -2.43 9.41
CA GLY A 88 1.43 -1.95 9.41
C GLY A 88 2.12 -2.07 8.06
N ASP A 89 1.96 -3.21 7.37
CA ASP A 89 2.51 -3.45 6.03
C ASP A 89 1.96 -2.43 5.01
N ASN A 90 0.75 -1.91 5.24
CA ASN A 90 0.15 -0.90 4.36
C ASN A 90 0.75 0.50 4.58
N ALA A 91 1.23 0.82 5.78
CA ALA A 91 1.95 2.06 6.07
C ALA A 91 3.46 1.95 5.82
N ALA A 92 3.99 0.75 5.59
CA ALA A 92 5.41 0.53 5.39
C ALA A 92 5.93 1.28 4.15
N GLY A 93 7.00 2.07 4.33
CA GLY A 93 7.61 2.87 3.28
C GLY A 93 6.89 4.20 2.98
N VAL A 94 5.90 4.59 3.79
CA VAL A 94 5.29 5.93 3.74
C VAL A 94 6.02 6.82 4.75
N ASP A 95 6.67 7.88 4.27
CA ASP A 95 7.51 8.75 5.10
C ASP A 95 6.69 9.73 5.96
N GLU A 96 5.52 10.15 5.46
CA GLU A 96 4.69 11.16 6.11
C GLU A 96 3.69 10.55 7.09
N ILE A 97 3.76 10.95 8.36
CA ILE A 97 2.89 10.43 9.42
C ILE A 97 1.41 10.58 9.04
N ASP A 98 1.00 11.72 8.48
CA ASP A 98 -0.39 11.93 8.10
C ASP A 98 -0.83 11.03 6.94
N ASP A 99 0.08 10.70 6.01
CA ASP A 99 -0.18 9.73 4.93
C ASP A 99 -0.18 8.29 5.46
N MET A 100 0.63 7.98 6.49
CA MET A 100 0.58 6.70 7.19
C MET A 100 -0.76 6.49 7.87
N VAL A 101 -1.30 7.52 8.53
CA VAL A 101 -2.63 7.48 9.15
C VAL A 101 -3.69 7.15 8.10
N ILE A 102 -3.67 7.84 6.95
CA ILE A 102 -4.60 7.56 5.85
C ILE A 102 -4.46 6.12 5.35
N ALA A 103 -3.23 5.63 5.18
CA ALA A 103 -2.97 4.26 4.74
C ALA A 103 -3.52 3.22 5.73
N VAL A 104 -3.44 3.47 7.04
CA VAL A 104 -4.01 2.58 8.06
C VAL A 104 -5.53 2.67 8.11
N GLU A 105 -6.10 3.88 8.03
CA GLU A 105 -7.55 4.11 7.99
C GLU A 105 -8.21 3.36 6.83
N ASP A 106 -7.58 3.39 5.65
CA ASP A 106 -8.07 2.68 4.46
C ASP A 106 -8.17 1.18 4.69
N VAL A 107 -7.15 0.55 5.29
CA VAL A 107 -7.17 -0.89 5.62
C VAL A 107 -8.22 -1.19 6.68
N ILE A 108 -8.35 -0.35 7.71
CA ILE A 108 -9.38 -0.54 8.74
C ILE A 108 -10.76 -0.48 8.11
N LYS A 109 -11.02 0.48 7.22
CA LYS A 109 -12.29 0.61 6.50
C LYS A 109 -12.55 -0.61 5.63
N GLN A 110 -11.55 -1.08 4.90
CA GLN A 110 -11.62 -2.28 4.06
C GLN A 110 -11.98 -3.52 4.89
N LEU A 111 -11.26 -3.77 5.99
CA LEU A 111 -11.50 -4.91 6.87
C LEU A 111 -12.89 -4.85 7.52
N LYS A 112 -13.33 -3.67 7.95
CA LYS A 112 -14.70 -3.46 8.47
C LYS A 112 -15.77 -3.67 7.40
N GLY A 113 -15.43 -3.46 6.12
CA GLY A 113 -16.28 -3.78 4.98
C GLY A 113 -16.30 -5.27 4.61
N GLY A 114 -15.56 -6.13 5.31
CA GLY A 114 -15.50 -7.56 5.04
C GLY A 114 -14.54 -7.95 3.92
N ASP A 115 -13.69 -7.03 3.45
CA ASP A 115 -12.74 -7.29 2.38
C ASP A 115 -11.32 -7.48 2.95
N TRP A 116 -10.78 -8.70 2.84
CA TRP A 116 -9.40 -9.00 3.23
C TRP A 116 -8.39 -8.82 2.09
N SER A 117 -8.84 -8.94 0.84
CA SER A 117 -8.00 -9.27 -0.31
C SER A 117 -7.90 -8.16 -1.35
N ALA A 118 -8.47 -6.97 -1.12
CA ALA A 118 -8.34 -5.85 -2.06
C ALA A 118 -6.86 -5.67 -2.45
N ALA A 119 -6.58 -5.90 -3.73
CA ALA A 119 -5.26 -5.69 -4.28
C ALA A 119 -5.01 -4.18 -4.33
N ARG A 120 -3.79 -3.77 -3.96
CA ARG A 120 -3.33 -2.41 -4.27
C ARG A 120 -3.29 -2.26 -5.78
N GLU A 121 -4.16 -1.43 -6.33
CA GLU A 121 -4.10 -1.07 -7.75
C GLU A 121 -2.92 -0.13 -8.00
N ALA A 122 -2.35 -0.19 -9.20
CA ALA A 122 -1.32 0.77 -9.60
C ALA A 122 -1.91 2.19 -9.55
N GLY A 123 -1.27 3.09 -8.80
CA GLY A 123 -1.77 4.46 -8.61
C GLY A 123 -2.59 4.68 -7.34
N ASP A 124 -2.75 3.67 -6.49
CA ASP A 124 -3.45 3.78 -5.19
C ASP A 124 -2.52 4.22 -4.03
N SER A 125 -1.46 4.97 -4.34
CA SER A 125 -0.55 5.49 -3.33
C SER A 125 -1.21 6.61 -2.52
N THR A 126 -1.03 6.58 -1.20
CA THR A 126 -1.43 7.66 -0.29
C THR A 126 -0.35 8.74 -0.14
N ALA A 127 0.80 8.60 -0.81
CA ALA A 127 1.87 9.58 -0.74
C ALA A 127 1.41 10.96 -1.23
N GLY A 128 1.58 11.98 -0.40
CA GLY A 128 1.14 13.35 -0.67
C GLY A 128 -0.38 13.54 -0.62
N ALA A 129 -1.14 12.58 -0.11
CA ALA A 129 -2.59 12.70 0.07
C ALA A 129 -2.94 13.75 1.14
N SER A 130 -2.24 13.69 2.28
CA SER A 130 -2.47 14.56 3.43
C SER A 130 -2.31 16.03 3.09
N VAL A 131 -1.29 16.42 2.31
CA VAL A 131 -1.09 17.81 1.90
C VAL A 131 -2.21 18.31 0.98
N VAL A 132 -2.70 17.46 0.07
CA VAL A 132 -3.83 17.76 -0.81
C VAL A 132 -5.11 17.94 0.03
N ILE A 133 -5.38 17.03 0.95
CA ILE A 133 -6.56 17.08 1.83
C ILE A 133 -6.55 18.33 2.70
N LYS A 134 -5.39 18.67 3.31
CA LYS A 134 -5.22 19.90 4.09
C LYS A 134 -5.46 21.15 3.26
N ALA A 135 -4.93 21.20 2.03
CA ALA A 135 -5.12 22.34 1.15
C ALA A 135 -6.59 22.53 0.73
N ILE A 136 -7.29 21.45 0.40
CA ILE A 136 -8.72 21.52 0.08
C ILE A 136 -9.52 21.99 1.31
N ALA A 137 -9.22 21.48 2.49
CA ALA A 137 -9.88 21.90 3.74
C ALA A 137 -9.66 23.40 4.01
N GLU A 138 -8.44 23.90 3.83
CA GLU A 138 -8.11 25.32 4.00
C GLU A 138 -8.86 26.21 2.99
N VAL A 139 -8.85 25.86 1.70
CA VAL A 139 -9.51 26.65 0.64
C VAL A 139 -11.03 26.65 0.80
N THR A 140 -11.62 25.54 1.24
CA THR A 140 -13.08 25.38 1.29
C THR A 140 -13.69 25.67 2.65
N GLY A 141 -12.88 25.77 3.70
CA GLY A 141 -13.33 25.86 5.10
C GLY A 141 -14.04 24.60 5.60
N LYS A 142 -13.93 23.47 4.89
CA LYS A 142 -14.54 22.19 5.28
C LYS A 142 -13.62 21.40 6.19
N SER A 143 -14.20 20.51 7.01
CA SER A 143 -13.41 19.61 7.84
C SER A 143 -12.62 18.62 6.98
N ILE A 144 -11.49 18.14 7.52
CA ILE A 144 -10.66 17.10 6.91
C ILE A 144 -11.49 15.84 6.58
N ASP A 145 -12.37 15.42 7.50
CA ASP A 145 -13.23 14.25 7.30
C ASP A 145 -14.18 14.41 6.12
N PHE A 146 -14.78 15.60 5.98
CA PHE A 146 -15.65 15.90 4.85
C PHE A 146 -14.88 15.83 3.53
N VAL A 147 -13.64 16.37 3.49
CA VAL A 147 -12.78 16.31 2.31
C VAL A 147 -12.40 14.88 1.97
N LYS A 148 -12.00 14.06 2.95
CA LYS A 148 -11.72 12.63 2.77
C LYS A 148 -12.92 11.90 2.15
N GLU A 149 -14.11 12.10 2.72
CA GLU A 149 -15.34 11.48 2.23
C GLU A 149 -15.69 11.94 0.80
N PHE A 150 -15.54 13.23 0.51
CA PHE A 150 -15.78 13.79 -0.82
C PHE A 150 -14.86 13.16 -1.87
N LEU A 151 -13.55 13.08 -1.59
CA LEU A 151 -12.57 12.49 -2.51
C LEU A 151 -12.84 10.99 -2.71
N GLN A 152 -13.18 10.27 -1.65
CA GLN A 152 -13.52 8.85 -1.76
C GLN A 152 -14.77 8.64 -2.62
N LYS A 153 -15.84 9.43 -2.42
CA LYS A 153 -17.05 9.36 -3.26
C LYS A 153 -16.75 9.60 -4.73
N LYS A 154 -15.78 10.46 -5.07
CA LYS A 154 -15.35 10.68 -6.45
C LYS A 154 -14.66 9.46 -7.04
N LEU A 155 -13.78 8.80 -6.28
CA LEU A 155 -13.11 7.57 -6.70
C LEU A 155 -14.11 6.41 -6.86
N ASP A 156 -15.02 6.24 -5.91
CA ASP A 156 -16.05 5.20 -5.95
C ASP A 156 -16.99 5.39 -7.15
N ALA A 157 -17.41 6.64 -7.42
CA ALA A 157 -18.24 6.96 -8.58
C ALA A 157 -17.52 6.71 -9.92
N ALA A 158 -16.23 7.06 -10.00
CA ALA A 158 -15.43 6.78 -11.19
C ALA A 158 -15.29 5.26 -11.42
N LYS A 159 -15.03 4.49 -10.36
CA LYS A 159 -14.96 3.02 -10.41
C LYS A 159 -16.30 2.41 -10.85
N ALA A 160 -17.41 2.87 -10.28
CA ALA A 160 -18.75 2.43 -10.66
C ALA A 160 -19.09 2.74 -12.12
N ALA A 161 -18.57 3.86 -12.65
CA ALA A 161 -18.70 4.23 -14.05
C ALA A 161 -17.69 3.54 -14.99
N GLY A 162 -16.83 2.66 -14.48
CA GLY A 162 -15.78 1.99 -15.26
C GLY A 162 -14.68 2.92 -15.76
N GLN A 163 -14.53 4.11 -15.15
CA GLN A 163 -13.50 5.08 -15.50
C GLN A 163 -12.16 4.68 -14.88
N LYS A 164 -11.07 4.92 -15.61
CA LYS A 164 -9.70 4.78 -15.09
C LYS A 164 -9.27 6.08 -14.42
N LEU A 165 -9.79 6.33 -13.22
CA LEU A 165 -9.32 7.42 -12.36
C LEU A 165 -8.63 6.81 -11.15
N SER A 166 -7.30 6.93 -11.08
CA SER A 166 -6.57 6.55 -9.87
C SER A 166 -6.64 7.65 -8.81
N ARG A 167 -6.33 7.27 -7.56
CA ARG A 167 -6.19 8.23 -6.46
C ARG A 167 -5.09 9.26 -6.74
N GLN A 168 -3.96 8.82 -7.30
CA GLN A 168 -2.88 9.70 -7.75
C GLN A 168 -3.35 10.71 -8.80
N ASP A 169 -4.12 10.28 -9.81
CA ASP A 169 -4.64 11.18 -10.85
C ASP A 169 -5.56 12.25 -10.24
N LEU A 170 -6.44 11.83 -9.33
CA LEU A 170 -7.33 12.75 -8.63
C LEU A 170 -6.54 13.76 -7.80
N TYR A 171 -5.53 13.34 -7.05
CA TYR A 171 -4.71 14.24 -6.24
C TYR A 171 -3.84 15.17 -7.09
N ALA A 172 -3.30 14.68 -8.19
CA ALA A 172 -2.56 15.50 -9.16
C ALA A 172 -3.43 16.62 -9.74
N SER A 173 -4.74 16.38 -9.94
CA SER A 173 -5.65 17.41 -10.47
C SER A 173 -5.77 18.65 -9.56
N PHE A 174 -5.60 18.50 -8.25
CA PHE A 174 -5.62 19.61 -7.28
C PHE A 174 -4.30 20.36 -7.15
N ARG A 175 -3.20 19.81 -7.69
CA ARG A 175 -1.85 20.39 -7.61
C ARG A 175 -1.56 21.45 -8.68
N ARG A 176 -2.55 21.77 -9.51
CA ARG A 176 -2.43 22.78 -10.55
C ARG A 176 -2.12 24.17 -9.96
N PRO A 177 -0.99 24.81 -10.33
CA PRO A 177 -0.50 26.02 -9.65
C PRO A 177 -1.37 27.26 -9.87
N ASP A 178 -2.22 27.25 -10.90
CA ASP A 178 -3.17 28.32 -11.23
C ASP A 178 -4.47 28.25 -10.41
N THR A 179 -4.60 27.27 -9.51
CA THR A 179 -5.78 27.11 -8.66
C THR A 179 -5.50 27.50 -7.21
N PRO A 180 -6.51 27.95 -6.44
CA PRO A 180 -6.33 28.25 -5.02
C PRO A 180 -5.77 27.04 -4.24
N THR A 181 -6.25 25.83 -4.54
CA THR A 181 -5.75 24.60 -3.90
C THR A 181 -4.28 24.35 -4.24
N GLY A 182 -3.87 24.50 -5.50
CA GLY A 182 -2.48 24.31 -5.89
C GLY A 182 -1.52 25.34 -5.26
N GLN A 183 -1.98 26.59 -5.09
CA GLN A 183 -1.21 27.61 -4.37
C GLN A 183 -1.00 27.25 -2.90
N VAL A 184 -2.05 26.76 -2.22
CA VAL A 184 -1.94 26.31 -0.83
C VAL A 184 -1.06 25.07 -0.70
N ILE A 185 -1.18 24.09 -1.61
CA ILE A 185 -0.31 22.90 -1.62
C ILE A 185 1.15 23.32 -1.74
N LYS A 186 1.47 24.21 -2.69
CA LYS A 186 2.83 24.73 -2.87
C LYS A 186 3.37 25.34 -1.58
N ARG A 187 2.59 26.20 -0.93
CA ARG A 187 2.97 26.81 0.36
C ARG A 187 3.23 25.75 1.43
N LEU A 188 2.34 24.77 1.59
CA LEU A 188 2.49 23.71 2.59
C LEU A 188 3.73 22.84 2.34
N GLU A 189 4.06 22.55 1.08
CA GLU A 189 5.26 21.79 0.71
C GLU A 189 6.55 22.60 0.94
N GLU A 190 6.54 23.90 0.61
CA GLU A 190 7.65 24.82 0.90
C GLU A 190 7.88 24.96 2.41
N GLU A 191 6.84 25.13 3.21
CA GLU A 191 6.93 25.18 4.68
C GLU A 191 7.51 23.89 5.26
N LYS A 192 7.14 22.74 4.70
CA LYS A 192 7.67 21.45 5.12
C LYS A 192 9.15 21.30 4.75
N LEU A 193 9.54 21.67 3.53
CA LEU A 193 10.93 21.67 3.08
C LEU A 193 11.79 22.60 3.94
N ALA A 194 11.29 23.80 4.26
CA ALA A 194 11.98 24.75 5.13
C ALA A 194 12.24 24.18 6.52
N LYS A 195 11.29 23.44 7.10
CA LYS A 195 11.44 22.77 8.39
C LYS A 195 12.38 21.55 8.35
N ALA A 196 12.47 20.90 7.18
CA ALA A 196 13.35 19.75 6.99
C ALA A 196 14.81 20.14 6.73
N SER A 197 15.05 21.36 6.24
CA SER A 197 16.40 21.85 5.98
C SER A 197 17.18 22.02 7.29
N LYS A 198 18.21 21.18 7.47
CA LYS A 198 19.16 21.27 8.60
C LYS A 198 20.39 22.12 8.28
N VAL A 199 20.49 22.60 7.04
CA VAL A 199 21.68 23.26 6.51
C VAL A 199 21.27 24.58 5.90
N ASP A 200 21.93 25.65 6.32
CA ASP A 200 21.80 26.95 5.67
C ASP A 200 22.54 26.92 4.33
N THR A 201 21.78 26.74 3.26
CA THR A 201 22.32 26.69 1.90
C THR A 201 22.91 28.04 1.47
N SER A 202 22.50 29.15 2.09
CA SER A 202 23.08 30.46 1.80
C SER A 202 24.50 30.57 2.36
N SER A 203 24.76 30.00 3.54
CA SER A 203 26.11 29.88 4.10
C SER A 203 27.03 29.02 3.23
N LEU A 204 26.55 27.85 2.78
CA LEU A 204 27.34 26.95 1.94
C LEU A 204 27.68 27.55 0.57
N LEU A 205 26.74 28.27 -0.04
CA LEU A 205 26.99 28.91 -1.34
C LEU A 205 27.97 30.08 -1.22
N ALA A 206 28.05 30.73 -0.05
CA ALA A 206 29.06 31.75 0.20
C ALA A 206 30.50 31.17 0.23
N GLU A 207 30.67 29.91 0.64
CA GLU A 207 31.98 29.23 0.64
C GLU A 207 32.51 28.91 -0.77
N ILE A 208 31.65 28.86 -1.79
CA ILE A 208 32.06 28.62 -3.18
C ILE A 208 32.56 29.91 -3.86
N GLY A 209 32.11 31.07 -3.36
CA GLY A 209 32.43 32.38 -3.92
C GLY A 209 33.61 33.10 -3.28
N GLY A 210 34.23 32.51 -2.24
CA GLY A 210 35.42 33.02 -1.53
C GLY A 210 36.66 32.19 -1.77
#